data_AF-M4SWZ0-F1
#
_entry.id   AF-M4SWZ0-F1
#
_cell.length_a   1.000
_cell.length_b   1.000
_cell.length_c   1.000
_cell.angle_alpha   90.00
_cell.angle_beta   90.00
_cell.angle_gamma   90.00
#
_symmetry.space_group_name_H-M   'P 1'
#
loop_
_entity.id
_entity.type
_entity.pdbx_description
1 polymer ?
#
loop_
_entity_poly.entity_id
_entity_poly.type
_entity_poly.pdbx_seq_one_letter_code
_entity_poly.pdbx_strand_id
1 'polypeptide(L)'
;MPDRQTTKAASTGITFILTTVIVATAANEGIKHTLWGRHCKLARNVRSTSKAAVAEVTAHANSIRNLRILSLRLKIYALLEGQAHQETAKILAAATAEAAGTLQEETLPKATAAIKGASYGHAASALITGFYEMLESMNNANTAYCLTGATDGTDAAGSIHSEGCAHTSEKDFTAGAVHDSSALTNTGFAGATAIETLTGKSTQQKCGFFAGTGDQQTAAGFPTTTPRINQVKIINGLFKLNAASDPTTPDMTNVGTALGGEINKFWKDLPAATKTYFAQQAVQPTEVSKQTLIALGSKTSVEKHIRSFLAAANGTSPQSAKGNIDAE
;
A
#
# COMPACT_ATOMS: atom_id res chain seq x y z
N MET A 1 13.69 -27.25 48.92
CA MET A 1 14.18 -27.03 47.54
C MET A 1 13.14 -27.55 46.57
N PRO A 2 12.86 -26.81 45.49
CA PRO A 2 11.60 -26.07 45.41
C PRO A 2 10.74 -26.40 44.18
N ASP A 3 9.49 -25.98 44.31
CA ASP A 3 8.54 -25.46 43.31
C ASP A 3 8.79 -25.72 41.82
N ARG A 4 7.82 -26.39 41.21
CA ARG A 4 7.47 -26.18 39.80
C ARG A 4 6.05 -25.66 39.74
N GLN A 5 5.92 -24.33 39.71
CA GLN A 5 4.69 -23.62 39.42
C GLN A 5 4.14 -24.08 38.06
N THR A 6 2.97 -24.70 38.07
CA THR A 6 2.09 -24.79 36.91
C THR A 6 1.11 -23.64 37.01
N THR A 7 1.47 -22.49 36.45
CA THR A 7 0.57 -21.35 36.30
C THR A 7 -0.47 -21.68 35.24
N LYS A 8 -1.62 -22.18 35.69
CA LYS A 8 -2.89 -22.09 34.95
C LYS A 8 -3.21 -20.60 34.78
N ALA A 9 -2.91 -20.02 33.63
CA ALA A 9 -3.50 -18.74 33.24
C ALA A 9 -4.88 -19.03 32.64
N ALA A 10 -5.91 -18.60 33.37
CA ALA A 10 -7.31 -18.73 33.01
C ALA A 10 -7.59 -18.02 31.68
N SER A 11 -8.11 -18.80 30.74
CA SER A 11 -8.84 -18.33 29.58
C SER A 11 -10.16 -17.71 30.04
N THR A 12 -10.15 -16.44 30.44
CA THR A 12 -11.38 -15.69 30.69
C THR A 12 -11.86 -15.16 29.34
N GLY A 13 -12.91 -15.81 28.82
CA GLY A 13 -13.52 -15.52 27.54
C GLY A 13 -14.02 -14.08 27.43
N ILE A 14 -13.61 -13.42 26.35
CA ILE A 14 -14.31 -12.27 25.81
C ILE A 14 -15.49 -12.84 25.01
N THR A 15 -16.65 -12.90 25.66
CA THR A 15 -17.95 -13.07 24.98
C THR A 15 -18.75 -11.82 25.27
N PHE A 16 -18.52 -10.77 24.48
CA PHE A 16 -19.40 -9.62 24.45
C PHE A 16 -20.54 -9.93 23.48
N ILE A 17 -21.74 -10.14 24.02
CA ILE A 17 -22.97 -10.30 23.26
C ILE A 17 -23.27 -8.96 22.58
N LEU A 18 -23.18 -8.93 21.25
CA LEU A 18 -23.88 -7.96 20.40
C LEU A 18 -25.39 -8.20 20.55
N THR A 19 -26.10 -7.39 21.33
CA THR A 19 -27.54 -7.07 21.13
C THR A 19 -28.03 -6.02 22.13
N THR A 20 -27.35 -4.88 22.20
CA THR A 20 -28.03 -3.62 22.53
C THR A 20 -27.73 -2.68 21.37
N VAL A 21 -28.77 -2.33 20.61
CA VAL A 21 -28.72 -1.15 19.75
C VAL A 21 -28.59 0.03 20.70
N ILE A 22 -27.34 0.39 21.03
CA ILE A 22 -27.06 1.64 21.73
C ILE A 22 -27.35 2.71 20.70
N VAL A 23 -28.61 3.16 20.65
CA VAL A 23 -28.96 4.38 19.95
C VAL A 23 -28.06 5.46 20.54
N ALA A 24 -27.27 6.11 19.69
CA ALA A 24 -26.35 7.14 20.14
C ALA A 24 -27.12 8.18 20.97
N THR A 25 -26.72 8.38 22.22
CA THR A 25 -27.20 9.50 23.02
C THR A 25 -26.47 10.75 22.56
N ALA A 26 -27.19 11.87 22.39
CA ALA A 26 -26.58 13.17 22.15
C ALA A 26 -25.88 13.66 23.42
N ALA A 27 -24.68 13.16 23.67
CA ALA A 27 -23.85 13.51 24.81
C ALA A 27 -22.39 13.52 24.35
N ASN A 28 -21.60 14.51 24.77
CA ASN A 28 -20.20 14.70 24.39
C ASN A 28 -19.94 14.99 22.90
N GLU A 29 -18.79 15.59 22.61
CA GLU A 29 -18.43 16.08 21.29
C GLU A 29 -18.08 14.95 20.31
N GLY A 30 -18.60 15.05 19.08
CA GLY A 30 -18.25 14.16 17.96
C GLY A 30 -16.88 14.45 17.36
N ILE A 31 -16.48 13.69 16.34
CA ILE A 31 -15.23 13.91 15.60
C ILE A 31 -15.47 14.87 14.45
N LYS A 32 -14.60 15.87 14.34
CA LYS A 32 -14.61 16.85 13.27
C LYS A 32 -14.15 16.29 11.93
N HIS A 33 -14.74 16.73 10.82
CA HIS A 33 -14.33 16.38 9.44
C HIS A 33 -12.83 16.51 9.17
N THR A 34 -12.19 17.52 9.74
CA THR A 34 -10.74 17.74 9.58
C THR A 34 -9.89 16.58 10.08
N LEU A 35 -10.38 15.80 11.06
CA LEU A 35 -9.72 14.58 11.56
C LEU A 35 -10.13 13.36 10.74
N TRP A 36 -11.43 13.03 10.71
CA TRP A 36 -11.85 11.77 10.08
C TRP A 36 -11.68 11.79 8.56
N GLY A 37 -11.92 12.91 7.89
CA GLY A 37 -11.74 13.05 6.44
C GLY A 37 -10.29 12.85 6.01
N ARG A 38 -9.34 13.25 6.86
CA ARG A 38 -7.90 12.99 6.63
C ARG A 38 -7.59 11.50 6.72
N HIS A 39 -8.13 10.79 7.70
CA HIS A 39 -7.97 9.35 7.81
C HIS A 39 -8.62 8.63 6.61
N CYS A 40 -9.80 9.05 6.15
CA CYS A 40 -10.45 8.47 4.97
C CYS A 40 -9.67 8.69 3.67
N LYS A 41 -9.09 9.88 3.48
CA LYS A 41 -8.18 10.15 2.36
C LYS A 41 -6.93 9.27 2.41
N LEU A 42 -6.35 9.10 3.59
CA LEU A 42 -5.25 8.15 3.81
C LEU A 42 -5.68 6.73 3.44
N ALA A 43 -6.83 6.26 3.92
CA ALA A 43 -7.38 4.93 3.63
C ALA A 43 -7.56 4.69 2.12
N ARG A 44 -8.05 5.68 1.37
CA ARG A 44 -8.17 5.60 -0.10
C ARG A 44 -6.82 5.51 -0.80
N ASN A 45 -5.87 6.34 -0.40
CA ASN A 45 -4.52 6.36 -0.99
C ASN A 45 -3.81 5.02 -0.76
N VAL A 46 -3.80 4.51 0.47
CA VAL A 46 -3.13 3.24 0.77
C VAL A 46 -3.87 2.05 0.17
N ARG A 47 -5.20 2.08 0.03
CA ARG A 47 -5.97 1.05 -0.68
C ARG A 47 -5.62 0.99 -2.17
N SER A 48 -5.42 2.14 -2.80
CA SER A 48 -5.09 2.23 -4.24
C SER A 48 -3.70 1.72 -4.62
N THR A 49 -2.89 1.30 -3.65
CA THR A 49 -1.59 0.67 -3.89
C THR A 49 -1.70 -0.64 -4.68
N SER A 50 -2.80 -1.38 -4.53
CA SER A 50 -3.07 -2.59 -5.34
C SER A 50 -3.23 -2.28 -6.83
N LYS A 51 -3.78 -1.12 -7.21
CA LYS A 51 -3.88 -0.71 -8.62
C LYS A 51 -2.52 -0.63 -9.28
N ALA A 52 -1.57 0.01 -8.59
CA ALA A 52 -0.20 0.15 -9.08
C ALA A 52 0.54 -1.18 -9.08
N ALA A 53 0.27 -2.06 -8.10
CA ALA A 53 0.80 -3.43 -8.09
C ALA A 53 0.33 -4.24 -9.31
N VAL A 54 -0.96 -4.17 -9.63
CA VAL A 54 -1.52 -4.85 -10.79
C VAL A 54 -0.97 -4.26 -12.10
N ALA A 55 -0.84 -2.94 -12.20
CA ALA A 55 -0.28 -2.29 -13.39
C ALA A 55 1.16 -2.75 -13.68
N GLU A 56 2.01 -2.77 -12.67
CA GLU A 56 3.42 -3.13 -12.79
C GLU A 56 3.61 -4.63 -13.11
N VAL A 57 2.90 -5.53 -12.41
CA VAL A 57 2.94 -6.98 -12.73
C VAL A 57 2.43 -7.25 -14.15
N THR A 58 1.39 -6.53 -14.59
CA THR A 58 0.85 -6.64 -15.95
C THR A 58 1.86 -6.15 -16.98
N ALA A 59 2.53 -5.02 -16.72
CA ALA A 59 3.55 -4.47 -17.61
C ALA A 59 4.75 -5.42 -17.76
N HIS A 60 5.19 -6.03 -16.66
CA HIS A 60 6.21 -7.07 -16.65
C HIS A 60 5.79 -8.28 -17.51
N ALA A 61 4.60 -8.82 -17.28
CA ALA A 61 4.07 -9.97 -18.04
C ALA A 61 4.00 -9.67 -19.54
N ASN A 62 3.50 -8.49 -19.91
CA ASN A 62 3.42 -8.04 -21.30
C ASN A 62 4.81 -7.87 -21.93
N SER A 63 5.77 -7.31 -21.20
CA SER A 63 7.14 -7.13 -21.68
C SER A 63 7.84 -8.47 -21.92
N ILE A 64 7.70 -9.44 -21.00
CA ILE A 64 8.22 -10.80 -21.18
C ILE A 64 7.60 -11.45 -22.42
N ARG A 65 6.28 -11.33 -22.59
CA ARG A 65 5.57 -11.86 -23.76
C ARG A 65 6.09 -11.23 -25.05
N ASN A 66 6.22 -9.92 -25.09
CA ASN A 66 6.68 -9.19 -26.27
C ASN A 66 8.13 -9.52 -26.64
N LEU A 67 9.02 -9.64 -25.66
CA LEU A 67 10.40 -10.09 -25.89
C LEU A 67 10.44 -11.53 -26.42
N ARG A 68 9.62 -12.44 -25.89
CA ARG A 68 9.54 -13.82 -26.41
C ARG A 68 9.02 -13.86 -27.85
N ILE A 69 8.01 -13.06 -28.18
CA ILE A 69 7.51 -12.93 -29.56
C ILE A 69 8.60 -12.39 -30.48
N LEU A 70 9.34 -11.37 -30.05
CA LEU A 70 10.43 -10.79 -30.82
C LEU A 70 11.55 -11.81 -31.06
N SER A 71 11.96 -12.57 -30.03
CA SER A 71 12.94 -13.64 -30.17
C SER A 71 12.49 -14.71 -31.18
N LEU A 72 11.22 -15.12 -31.15
CA LEU A 72 10.66 -16.06 -32.12
C LEU A 72 10.65 -15.49 -33.55
N ARG A 73 10.26 -14.23 -33.73
CA ARG A 73 10.30 -13.55 -35.04
C ARG A 73 11.72 -13.50 -35.61
N LEU A 74 12.71 -13.18 -34.78
CA LEU A 74 14.11 -13.15 -35.19
C LEU A 74 14.65 -14.54 -35.55
N LYS A 75 14.24 -15.59 -34.84
CA LYS A 75 14.56 -16.98 -35.20
C LYS A 75 13.95 -17.38 -36.55
N ILE A 76 12.69 -17.04 -36.78
CA ILE A 76 12.02 -17.30 -38.06
C ILE A 76 12.72 -16.53 -39.19
N TYR A 77 13.04 -15.24 -38.98
CA TYR A 77 13.79 -14.44 -39.94
C TYR A 77 15.15 -15.05 -40.29
N ALA A 78 15.90 -15.51 -39.28
CA ALA A 78 17.18 -16.20 -39.48
C ALA A 78 17.08 -17.54 -40.23
N LEU A 79 15.90 -18.15 -40.31
CA LEU A 79 15.65 -19.39 -41.07
C LEU A 79 15.22 -19.10 -42.52
N LEU A 80 14.64 -17.93 -42.78
CA LEU A 80 14.11 -17.56 -44.09
C LEU A 80 15.10 -16.75 -44.93
N GLU A 81 16.01 -16.01 -44.30
CA GLU A 81 16.99 -15.16 -45.00
C GLU A 81 18.27 -15.90 -45.42
N GLY A 82 18.94 -15.35 -46.44
CA GLY A 82 20.27 -15.80 -46.87
C GLY A 82 21.34 -15.62 -45.78
N GLN A 83 22.50 -16.28 -45.96
CA GLN A 83 23.54 -16.37 -44.91
C GLN A 83 23.97 -15.01 -44.32
N ALA A 84 23.95 -13.93 -45.10
CA ALA A 84 24.42 -12.60 -44.67
C ALA A 84 23.67 -12.01 -43.46
N HIS A 85 22.41 -12.36 -43.23
CA HIS A 85 21.60 -11.81 -42.12
C HIS A 85 21.26 -12.84 -41.04
N GLN A 86 21.60 -14.11 -41.29
CA GLN A 86 21.26 -15.22 -40.42
C GLN A 86 21.95 -15.14 -39.06
N GLU A 87 23.22 -14.75 -39.02
CA GLU A 87 24.03 -14.72 -37.79
C GLU A 87 23.59 -13.58 -36.86
N THR A 88 23.46 -12.36 -37.40
CA THR A 88 22.97 -11.19 -36.67
C THR A 88 21.57 -11.43 -36.09
N ALA A 89 20.67 -12.05 -36.86
CA ALA A 89 19.34 -12.38 -36.39
C ALA A 89 19.35 -13.44 -35.28
N LYS A 90 20.24 -14.44 -35.34
CA LYS A 90 20.43 -15.44 -34.25
C LYS A 90 20.96 -14.79 -32.98
N ILE A 91 21.94 -13.90 -33.08
CA ILE A 91 22.52 -13.16 -31.95
C ILE A 91 21.46 -12.29 -31.28
N LEU A 92 20.70 -11.50 -32.06
CA LEU A 92 19.59 -10.69 -31.55
C LEU A 92 18.51 -11.56 -30.90
N ALA A 93 18.19 -12.72 -31.48
CA ALA A 93 17.21 -13.64 -30.90
C ALA A 93 17.64 -14.17 -29.53
N ALA A 94 18.92 -14.50 -29.37
CA ALA A 94 19.51 -14.97 -28.11
C ALA A 94 19.53 -13.86 -27.06
N ALA A 95 19.99 -12.66 -27.41
CA ALA A 95 19.99 -11.50 -26.52
C ALA A 95 18.57 -11.12 -26.05
N THR A 96 17.58 -11.20 -26.96
CA THR A 96 16.18 -10.95 -26.62
C THR A 96 15.62 -12.01 -25.66
N ALA A 97 16.01 -13.28 -25.84
CA ALA A 97 15.61 -14.35 -24.93
C ALA A 97 16.26 -14.22 -23.55
N GLU A 98 17.54 -13.82 -23.48
CA GLU A 98 18.22 -13.53 -22.21
C GLU A 98 17.54 -12.36 -21.49
N ALA A 99 17.20 -11.28 -22.19
CA ALA A 99 16.47 -10.15 -21.62
C ALA A 99 15.10 -10.57 -21.06
N ALA A 100 14.38 -11.47 -21.74
CA ALA A 100 13.12 -12.03 -21.23
C ALA A 100 13.35 -12.89 -19.97
N GLY A 101 14.44 -13.66 -19.92
CA GLY A 101 14.85 -14.46 -18.76
C GLY A 101 15.19 -13.58 -17.55
N THR A 102 16.03 -12.56 -17.72
CA THR A 102 16.37 -11.60 -16.67
C THR A 102 15.12 -10.90 -16.13
N LEU A 103 14.24 -10.42 -17.02
CA LEU A 103 13.01 -9.77 -16.58
C LEU A 103 12.09 -10.74 -15.82
N GLN A 104 12.07 -12.02 -16.20
CA GLN A 104 11.33 -13.06 -15.49
C GLN A 104 11.90 -13.32 -14.09
N GLU A 105 13.23 -13.37 -13.94
CA GLU A 105 13.90 -13.51 -12.64
C GLU A 105 13.63 -12.31 -11.72
N GLU A 106 13.63 -11.09 -12.28
CA GLU A 106 13.28 -9.86 -11.54
C GLU A 106 11.80 -9.78 -11.14
N THR A 107 10.92 -10.51 -11.82
CA THR A 107 9.47 -10.40 -11.61
C THR A 107 9.05 -10.94 -10.26
N LEU A 108 9.64 -12.04 -9.78
CA LEU A 108 9.27 -12.64 -8.49
C LEU A 108 9.53 -11.72 -7.27
N PRO A 109 10.74 -11.16 -7.06
CA PRO A 109 10.98 -10.25 -5.94
C PRO A 109 10.13 -8.97 -6.04
N LYS A 110 9.94 -8.44 -7.26
CA LYS A 110 9.06 -7.28 -7.48
C LYS A 110 7.60 -7.60 -7.13
N ALA A 111 7.05 -8.71 -7.63
CA ALA A 111 5.68 -9.12 -7.32
C ALA A 111 5.49 -9.36 -5.82
N THR A 112 6.48 -9.94 -5.14
CA THR A 112 6.45 -10.12 -3.68
C THR A 112 6.39 -8.78 -2.95
N ALA A 113 7.21 -7.81 -3.35
CA ALA A 113 7.16 -6.46 -2.79
C ALA A 113 5.83 -5.75 -3.08
N ALA A 114 5.27 -5.92 -4.28
CA ALA A 114 3.97 -5.41 -4.68
C ALA A 114 2.84 -5.93 -3.79
N ILE A 115 2.78 -7.25 -3.62
CA ILE A 115 1.78 -7.95 -2.79
C ILE A 115 1.91 -7.49 -1.35
N LYS A 116 3.14 -7.36 -0.83
CA LYS A 116 3.37 -6.86 0.53
C LYS A 116 2.85 -5.43 0.69
N GLY A 117 3.21 -4.52 -0.22
CA GLY A 117 2.75 -3.13 -0.19
C GLY A 117 1.23 -3.02 -0.26
N ALA A 118 0.60 -3.73 -1.20
CA ALA A 118 -0.84 -3.80 -1.34
C ALA A 118 -1.52 -4.37 -0.09
N SER A 119 -1.01 -5.45 0.48
CA SER A 119 -1.57 -6.08 1.69
C SER A 119 -1.56 -5.14 2.89
N TYR A 120 -0.43 -4.47 3.12
CA TYR A 120 -0.33 -3.44 4.17
C TYR A 120 -1.30 -2.27 3.90
N GLY A 121 -1.42 -1.85 2.64
CA GLY A 121 -2.36 -0.80 2.24
C GLY A 121 -3.82 -1.17 2.50
N HIS A 122 -4.25 -2.37 2.11
CA HIS A 122 -5.60 -2.86 2.38
C HIS A 122 -5.85 -3.04 3.89
N ALA A 123 -4.89 -3.56 4.65
CA ALA A 123 -5.03 -3.68 6.10
C ALA A 123 -5.20 -2.31 6.77
N ALA A 124 -4.42 -1.31 6.37
CA ALA A 124 -4.53 0.06 6.89
C ALA A 124 -5.89 0.67 6.53
N SER A 125 -6.31 0.52 5.28
CA SER A 125 -7.60 1.00 4.79
C SER A 125 -8.76 0.37 5.54
N ALA A 126 -8.71 -0.94 5.80
CA ALA A 126 -9.75 -1.67 6.52
C ALA A 126 -9.84 -1.25 7.99
N LEU A 127 -8.71 -1.08 8.68
CA LEU A 127 -8.69 -0.60 10.08
C LEU A 127 -9.33 0.78 10.21
N ILE A 128 -8.99 1.70 9.31
CA ILE A 128 -9.55 3.05 9.28
C ILE A 128 -11.05 2.99 8.94
N THR A 129 -11.39 2.32 7.83
CA THR A 129 -12.76 2.26 7.31
C THR A 129 -13.71 1.63 8.32
N GLY A 130 -13.36 0.48 8.89
CA GLY A 130 -14.22 -0.21 9.85
C GLY A 130 -14.48 0.60 11.13
N PHE A 131 -13.50 1.38 11.60
CA PHE A 131 -13.72 2.28 12.73
C PHE A 131 -14.69 3.41 12.40
N TYR A 132 -14.52 4.05 11.24
CA TYR A 132 -15.41 5.15 10.84
C TYR A 132 -16.81 4.69 10.43
N GLU A 133 -16.96 3.51 9.82
CA GLU A 133 -18.26 2.90 9.56
C GLU A 133 -18.98 2.54 10.86
N MET A 134 -18.25 2.03 11.86
CA MET A 134 -18.81 1.82 13.19
C MET A 134 -19.34 3.13 13.78
N LEU A 135 -18.57 4.23 13.71
CA LEU A 135 -19.01 5.53 14.21
C LEU A 135 -20.16 6.15 13.39
N GLU A 136 -20.17 5.98 12.08
CA GLU A 136 -21.28 6.40 11.21
C GLU A 136 -22.56 5.64 11.53
N SER A 137 -22.46 4.34 11.84
CA SER A 137 -23.61 3.52 12.25
C SER A 137 -24.22 3.97 13.58
N MET A 138 -23.47 4.70 14.41
CA MET A 138 -23.93 5.33 15.65
C MET A 138 -24.64 6.67 15.37
N ASN A 139 -25.63 6.64 14.48
CA ASN A 139 -26.48 7.78 14.14
C ASN A 139 -27.91 7.55 14.63
N ASN A 140 -28.57 8.61 15.08
CA ASN A 140 -29.99 8.63 15.41
C ASN A 140 -30.69 9.80 14.70
N ALA A 141 -31.03 9.61 13.42
CA ALA A 141 -31.80 10.56 12.60
C ALA A 141 -31.31 12.01 12.72
N ASN A 142 -29.99 12.24 12.67
CA ASN A 142 -29.32 13.54 12.82
C ASN A 142 -29.42 14.19 14.23
N THR A 143 -30.13 13.56 15.17
CA THR A 143 -30.24 14.08 16.56
C THR A 143 -29.01 13.74 17.39
N ALA A 144 -28.34 12.63 17.07
CA ALA A 144 -27.05 12.20 17.59
C ALA A 144 -26.23 11.56 16.45
N TYR A 145 -24.95 11.88 16.37
CA TYR A 145 -24.00 11.39 15.36
C TYR A 145 -22.57 11.55 15.89
N CYS A 146 -21.68 10.63 15.51
CA CYS A 146 -20.30 10.64 15.96
C CYS A 146 -19.32 11.31 15.00
N LEU A 147 -19.73 11.56 13.76
CA LEU A 147 -18.91 12.16 12.73
C LEU A 147 -19.63 13.40 12.19
N THR A 148 -18.94 14.54 12.19
CA THR A 148 -19.52 15.77 11.65
C THR A 148 -19.20 15.93 10.18
N GLY A 149 -20.12 16.50 9.40
CA GLY A 149 -19.88 16.86 8.02
C GLY A 149 -18.81 17.96 7.89
N ALA A 150 -18.57 18.42 6.65
CA ALA A 150 -17.59 19.49 6.38
C ALA A 150 -17.86 20.77 7.19
N THR A 151 -19.13 21.03 7.52
CA THR A 151 -19.53 22.01 8.54
C THR A 151 -19.75 21.30 9.86
N ASP A 152 -19.12 21.80 10.92
CA ASP A 152 -19.05 21.19 12.25
C ASP A 152 -20.44 20.90 12.91
N GLY A 153 -21.49 21.56 12.43
CA GLY A 153 -22.88 21.40 12.87
C GLY A 153 -23.71 20.36 12.14
N THR A 154 -23.14 19.65 11.17
CA THR A 154 -23.89 18.74 10.28
C THR A 154 -23.49 17.29 10.49
N ASP A 155 -24.39 16.36 10.20
CA ASP A 155 -24.10 14.92 10.19
C ASP A 155 -23.27 14.56 8.94
N ALA A 156 -22.28 13.68 9.10
CA ALA A 156 -21.49 13.12 8.01
C ALA A 156 -22.16 11.95 7.28
N ALA A 157 -23.36 11.53 7.67
CA ALA A 157 -24.06 10.36 7.13
C ALA A 157 -23.95 10.24 5.60
N GLY A 158 -23.41 9.11 5.14
CA GLY A 158 -23.24 8.76 3.73
C GLY A 158 -22.04 9.41 3.04
N SER A 159 -21.25 10.24 3.75
CA SER A 159 -20.10 10.95 3.16
C SER A 159 -18.75 10.29 3.43
N ILE A 160 -18.65 9.35 4.38
CA ILE A 160 -17.35 8.76 4.72
C ILE A 160 -16.78 7.92 3.56
N HIS A 161 -17.66 7.26 2.80
CA HIS A 161 -17.30 6.46 1.62
C HIS A 161 -16.72 7.32 0.50
N SER A 162 -17.33 8.47 0.21
CA SER A 162 -16.87 9.38 -0.85
C SER A 162 -15.55 10.08 -0.47
N GLU A 163 -15.32 10.32 0.81
CA GLU A 163 -14.04 10.82 1.34
C GLU A 163 -12.94 9.76 1.33
N GLY A 164 -13.29 8.47 1.28
CA GLY A 164 -12.34 7.39 1.01
C GLY A 164 -12.39 6.20 1.97
N CYS A 165 -13.12 6.31 3.09
CA CYS A 165 -13.40 5.20 4.00
C CYS A 165 -14.45 4.29 3.36
N ALA A 166 -14.06 3.48 2.38
CA ALA A 166 -14.95 2.57 1.70
C ALA A 166 -14.35 1.17 1.70
N HIS A 167 -15.22 0.16 1.64
CA HIS A 167 -14.78 -1.21 1.45
C HIS A 167 -13.94 -1.36 0.19
N THR A 168 -13.03 -2.34 0.24
CA THR A 168 -12.29 -2.74 -0.96
C THR A 168 -13.26 -3.30 -1.99
N SER A 169 -13.04 -2.92 -3.25
CA SER A 169 -13.84 -3.33 -4.40
C SER A 169 -12.96 -3.89 -5.51
N GLU A 170 -13.58 -4.54 -6.51
CA GLU A 170 -12.87 -5.03 -7.71
C GLU A 170 -12.10 -3.91 -8.43
N LYS A 171 -12.60 -2.67 -8.38
CA LYS A 171 -11.93 -1.51 -8.99
C LYS A 171 -10.57 -1.20 -8.37
N ASP A 172 -10.34 -1.60 -7.13
CA ASP A 172 -9.04 -1.44 -6.45
C ASP A 172 -7.99 -2.42 -7.01
N PHE A 173 -8.42 -3.53 -7.63
CA PHE A 173 -7.56 -4.53 -8.25
C PHE A 173 -7.44 -4.40 -9.77
N THR A 174 -7.92 -3.29 -10.33
CA THR A 174 -7.71 -2.96 -11.74
C THR A 174 -6.43 -2.16 -11.90
N ALA A 175 -5.61 -2.50 -12.91
CA ALA A 175 -4.38 -1.78 -13.23
C ALA A 175 -4.63 -0.27 -13.32
N GLY A 176 -3.82 0.51 -12.59
CA GLY A 176 -3.91 1.96 -12.60
C GLY A 176 -2.90 2.62 -11.67
N ALA A 177 -2.94 3.95 -11.60
CA ALA A 177 -2.12 4.70 -10.66
C ALA A 177 -2.67 4.61 -9.22
N VAL A 178 -1.78 4.83 -8.26
CA VAL A 178 -2.16 5.22 -6.89
C VAL A 178 -3.00 6.52 -6.98
N HIS A 179 -4.02 6.65 -6.13
CA HIS A 179 -4.96 7.77 -6.16
C HIS A 179 -4.25 9.13 -6.03
N ASP A 180 -3.32 9.25 -5.09
CA ASP A 180 -2.42 10.38 -4.96
C ASP A 180 -1.03 9.86 -4.56
N SER A 181 -0.11 9.84 -5.53
CA SER A 181 1.27 9.39 -5.30
C SER A 181 2.08 10.36 -4.44
N SER A 182 1.72 11.64 -4.42
CA SER A 182 2.40 12.65 -3.61
C SER A 182 2.09 12.50 -2.12
N ALA A 183 0.94 11.89 -1.80
CA ALA A 183 0.54 11.57 -0.44
C ALA A 183 1.37 10.45 0.21
N LEU A 184 2.11 9.63 -0.55
CA LEU A 184 2.95 8.54 -0.04
C LEU A 184 4.44 8.90 -0.12
N THR A 185 5.01 9.38 0.98
CA THR A 185 6.41 9.86 1.02
C THR A 185 7.37 8.80 1.56
N ASN A 186 8.69 9.07 1.46
CA ASN A 186 9.73 8.22 2.07
C ASN A 186 9.57 8.10 3.58
N THR A 187 9.06 9.15 4.21
CA THR A 187 9.04 9.31 5.65
C THR A 187 7.65 9.05 6.23
N GLY A 188 6.59 9.04 5.42
CA GLY A 188 5.22 8.96 5.92
C GLY A 188 4.17 9.35 4.90
N PHE A 189 3.19 10.13 5.34
CA PHE A 189 1.99 10.49 4.58
C PHE A 189 1.87 12.02 4.48
N ALA A 190 1.97 12.58 3.27
CA ALA A 190 1.93 14.02 3.09
C ALA A 190 0.58 14.58 3.54
N GLY A 191 0.59 15.75 4.20
CA GLY A 191 -0.62 16.41 4.72
C GLY A 191 -1.24 15.73 5.95
N ALA A 192 -0.70 14.61 6.43
CA ALA A 192 -1.18 13.91 7.61
C ALA A 192 -0.51 14.41 8.90
N THR A 193 -0.62 15.71 9.19
CA THR A 193 -0.03 16.32 10.40
C THR A 193 -0.70 15.80 11.68
N ALA A 194 -0.13 16.11 12.85
CA ALA A 194 -0.80 15.85 14.11
C ALA A 194 -2.11 16.64 14.23
N ILE A 195 -3.06 16.09 14.97
CA ILE A 195 -4.22 16.80 15.52
C ILE A 195 -4.11 16.67 17.02
N GLU A 196 -3.89 17.82 17.67
CA GLU A 196 -3.63 17.92 19.09
C GLU A 196 -4.94 17.99 19.89
N THR A 197 -4.81 17.93 21.22
CA THR A 197 -5.88 18.09 22.21
C THR A 197 -6.83 19.23 21.82
N LEU A 198 -8.13 18.98 21.94
CA LEU A 198 -9.27 19.85 21.68
C LEU A 198 -9.50 20.25 20.21
N THR A 199 -8.57 19.95 19.30
CA THR A 199 -8.71 20.37 17.89
C THR A 199 -9.44 19.37 17.01
N GLY A 200 -9.44 18.09 17.40
CA GLY A 200 -10.10 17.01 16.65
C GLY A 200 -11.58 16.84 16.94
N LYS A 201 -12.08 17.46 18.02
CA LYS A 201 -13.49 17.37 18.42
C LYS A 201 -14.35 18.43 17.76
N SER A 202 -15.63 18.11 17.65
CA SER A 202 -16.68 19.05 17.24
C SER A 202 -17.03 20.03 18.36
N THR A 203 -17.67 21.14 18.01
CA THR A 203 -18.40 21.97 18.96
C THR A 203 -19.75 21.37 19.37
N GLN A 204 -20.24 20.37 18.65
CA GLN A 204 -21.56 19.77 18.86
C GLN A 204 -21.49 18.54 19.76
N GLN A 205 -22.34 18.51 20.79
CA GLN A 205 -22.47 17.38 21.70
C GLN A 205 -23.42 16.32 21.15
N LYS A 206 -22.93 15.51 20.21
CA LYS A 206 -23.75 14.58 19.43
C LYS A 206 -23.31 13.12 19.54
N CYS A 207 -22.21 12.81 20.23
CA CYS A 207 -21.57 11.49 20.18
C CYS A 207 -21.36 10.85 21.56
N GLY A 208 -22.35 10.08 22.02
CA GLY A 208 -22.26 9.37 23.30
C GLY A 208 -21.13 8.34 23.39
N PHE A 209 -20.58 7.89 22.25
CA PHE A 209 -19.53 6.86 22.21
C PHE A 209 -18.26 7.27 22.99
N PHE A 210 -17.88 8.54 22.94
CA PHE A 210 -16.65 9.04 23.58
C PHE A 210 -16.85 9.49 25.04
N ALA A 211 -17.99 9.14 25.65
CA ALA A 211 -18.23 9.40 27.06
C ALA A 211 -17.16 8.74 27.95
N GLY A 212 -16.70 9.47 28.96
CA GLY A 212 -15.86 8.92 30.02
C GLY A 212 -16.72 8.40 31.18
N THR A 213 -16.27 7.33 31.84
CA THR A 213 -16.84 6.83 33.09
C THR A 213 -15.74 6.52 34.11
N GLY A 214 -16.02 6.77 35.39
CA GLY A 214 -15.15 6.40 36.50
C GLY A 214 -15.28 4.91 36.88
N ASP A 215 -16.41 4.29 36.55
CA ASP A 215 -16.70 2.88 36.82
C ASP A 215 -17.45 2.26 35.63
N GLN A 216 -16.77 1.36 34.92
CA GLN A 216 -17.32 0.65 33.77
C GLN A 216 -18.24 -0.52 34.17
N GLN A 217 -18.31 -0.89 35.46
CA GLN A 217 -19.22 -1.92 35.94
C GLN A 217 -20.65 -1.41 36.07
N THR A 218 -20.82 -0.11 36.33
CA THR A 218 -22.12 0.51 36.63
C THR A 218 -22.57 1.53 35.59
N ALA A 219 -21.67 2.00 34.70
CA ALA A 219 -22.01 2.92 33.61
C ALA A 219 -21.19 2.64 32.34
N ALA A 220 -21.80 2.85 31.17
CA ALA A 220 -21.12 2.74 29.89
C ALA A 220 -20.17 3.93 29.65
N GLY A 221 -19.03 3.68 29.00
CA GLY A 221 -18.06 4.69 28.62
C GLY A 221 -16.62 4.20 28.70
N PHE A 222 -15.69 5.05 28.27
CA PHE A 222 -14.26 4.82 28.40
C PHE A 222 -13.77 5.11 29.82
N PRO A 223 -12.83 4.33 30.37
CA PRO A 223 -12.40 4.47 31.76
C PRO A 223 -11.57 5.75 31.95
N THR A 224 -11.91 6.57 32.94
CA THR A 224 -11.17 7.81 33.24
C THR A 224 -10.04 7.62 34.26
N THR A 225 -9.94 6.44 34.89
CA THR A 225 -9.04 6.16 36.02
C THR A 225 -7.99 5.08 35.72
N THR A 226 -8.37 3.81 35.59
CA THR A 226 -7.43 2.70 35.32
C THR A 226 -8.07 1.57 34.51
N PRO A 227 -7.56 1.22 33.31
CA PRO A 227 -6.62 2.02 32.52
C PRO A 227 -7.25 3.40 32.21
N ARG A 228 -6.44 4.44 32.03
CA ARG A 228 -6.97 5.75 31.63
C ARG A 228 -7.35 5.76 30.16
N ILE A 229 -8.32 6.58 29.79
CA ILE A 229 -8.78 6.75 28.41
C ILE A 229 -7.63 7.07 27.43
N ASN A 230 -6.62 7.82 27.87
CA ASN A 230 -5.42 8.14 27.09
C ASN A 230 -4.47 6.96 26.85
N GLN A 231 -4.72 5.81 27.46
CA GLN A 231 -4.03 4.57 27.20
C GLN A 231 -4.76 3.72 26.14
N VAL A 232 -6.00 4.07 25.78
CA VAL A 232 -6.76 3.39 24.74
C VAL A 232 -6.27 3.84 23.37
N LYS A 233 -5.77 2.87 22.58
CA LYS A 233 -5.23 3.09 21.23
C LYS A 233 -6.16 2.45 20.21
N ILE A 234 -6.77 3.26 19.35
CA ILE A 234 -7.70 2.81 18.30
C ILE A 234 -7.01 2.95 16.94
N ILE A 235 -7.38 2.09 15.98
CA ILE A 235 -6.73 1.99 14.66
C ILE A 235 -5.20 1.89 14.81
N ASN A 236 -4.73 0.98 15.66
CA ASN A 236 -3.31 0.82 15.99
C ASN A 236 -2.63 2.13 16.44
N GLY A 237 -3.34 2.96 17.21
CA GLY A 237 -2.81 4.21 17.76
C GLY A 237 -2.74 5.38 16.78
N LEU A 238 -3.32 5.24 15.58
CA LEU A 238 -3.58 6.38 14.69
C LEU A 238 -4.67 7.28 15.26
N PHE A 239 -5.63 6.70 15.97
CA PHE A 239 -6.66 7.45 16.70
C PHE A 239 -6.49 7.20 18.20
N LYS A 240 -6.47 8.28 18.98
CA LYS A 240 -6.39 8.24 20.43
C LYS A 240 -7.37 9.23 21.04
N LEU A 241 -7.63 9.06 22.32
CA LEU A 241 -8.42 9.99 23.12
C LEU A 241 -7.54 10.52 24.24
N ASN A 242 -7.20 11.80 24.26
CA ASN A 242 -6.42 12.39 25.36
C ASN A 242 -7.27 12.54 26.64
N ALA A 243 -8.58 12.72 26.47
CA ALA A 243 -9.63 12.73 27.47
C ALA A 243 -10.95 12.31 26.81
N ALA A 244 -12.05 12.27 27.58
CA ALA A 244 -13.39 12.07 27.02
C ALA A 244 -13.67 13.13 25.94
N SER A 245 -14.15 12.68 24.78
CA SER A 245 -14.39 13.52 23.59
C SER A 245 -13.21 14.41 23.17
N ASP A 246 -11.98 13.96 23.40
CA ASP A 246 -10.78 14.69 22.99
C ASP A 246 -9.91 13.83 22.06
N PRO A 247 -10.33 13.67 20.78
CA PRO A 247 -9.67 12.82 19.84
C PRO A 247 -8.41 13.47 19.26
N THR A 248 -7.34 12.70 19.22
CA THR A 248 -6.04 13.11 18.67
C THR A 248 -5.52 12.09 17.66
N THR A 249 -4.68 12.57 16.75
CA THR A 249 -3.91 11.74 15.81
C THR A 249 -2.45 12.17 15.88
N PRO A 250 -1.49 11.23 15.88
CA PRO A 250 -0.08 11.58 15.81
C PRO A 250 0.27 12.19 14.44
N ASP A 251 1.43 12.83 14.37
CA ASP A 251 1.98 13.29 13.10
C ASP A 251 2.43 12.09 12.25
N MET A 252 1.82 11.94 11.09
CA MET A 252 2.08 10.86 10.15
C MET A 252 2.91 11.32 8.94
N THR A 253 3.32 12.60 8.87
CA THR A 253 4.16 13.12 7.77
C THR A 253 5.57 12.53 7.77
N ASN A 254 6.10 12.30 8.97
CA ASN A 254 7.33 11.55 9.20
C ASN A 254 7.13 10.54 10.35
N VAL A 255 6.75 9.31 10.02
CA VAL A 255 6.47 8.25 11.00
C VAL A 255 7.71 7.81 11.79
N GLY A 256 8.91 8.12 11.29
CA GLY A 256 10.19 7.83 11.95
C GLY A 256 10.52 8.84 13.06
N THR A 257 10.13 10.10 12.89
CA THR A 257 10.40 11.19 13.85
C THR A 257 9.13 11.74 14.50
N ALA A 258 7.99 11.09 14.28
CA ALA A 258 6.70 11.55 14.77
C ALA A 258 6.77 11.86 16.27
N LEU A 259 6.50 13.13 16.60
CA LEU A 259 6.45 13.61 17.97
C LEU A 259 5.39 12.80 18.75
N GLY A 260 5.74 12.35 19.95
CA GLY A 260 4.85 11.60 20.84
C GLY A 260 5.05 10.09 20.91
N GLY A 261 6.14 9.53 20.36
CA GLY A 261 6.71 8.22 20.76
C GLY A 261 5.86 6.95 20.55
N GLU A 262 4.63 7.07 20.07
CA GLU A 262 3.60 6.02 20.23
C GLU A 262 2.94 5.58 18.91
N ILE A 263 3.51 5.90 17.76
CA ILE A 263 3.04 5.32 16.49
C ILE A 263 3.39 3.82 16.50
N ASN A 264 2.35 2.99 16.35
CA ASN A 264 2.50 1.54 16.29
C ASN A 264 3.42 1.12 15.13
N LYS A 265 4.17 0.04 15.33
CA LYS A 265 5.08 -0.51 14.32
C LYS A 265 4.41 -0.68 12.95
N PHE A 266 3.14 -1.08 12.90
CA PHE A 266 2.36 -1.18 11.68
C PHE A 266 2.44 0.08 10.81
N TRP A 267 2.19 1.25 11.40
CA TRP A 267 2.22 2.54 10.71
C TRP A 267 3.63 2.99 10.34
N LYS A 268 4.66 2.52 11.05
CA LYS A 268 6.07 2.74 10.70
C LYS A 268 6.50 1.88 9.51
N ASP A 269 6.02 0.64 9.46
CA ASP A 269 6.32 -0.30 8.38
C ASP A 269 5.57 0.03 7.09
N LEU A 270 4.38 0.63 7.20
CA LEU A 270 3.49 0.88 6.07
C LEU A 270 4.15 1.74 4.97
N PRO A 271 4.74 2.92 5.23
CA PRO A 271 5.43 3.70 4.19
C PRO A 271 6.55 2.92 3.51
N ALA A 272 7.34 2.15 4.27
CA ALA A 272 8.41 1.32 3.70
C ALA A 272 7.83 0.23 2.79
N ALA A 273 6.80 -0.50 3.26
CA ALA A 273 6.14 -1.56 2.50
C ALA A 273 5.49 -1.04 1.22
N THR A 274 4.84 0.13 1.26
CA THR A 274 4.21 0.72 0.07
C THR A 274 5.28 1.33 -0.84
N LYS A 275 6.27 2.05 -0.31
CA LYS A 275 7.18 2.83 -1.15
C LYS A 275 8.29 2.01 -1.81
N THR A 276 8.81 0.95 -1.18
CA THR A 276 9.82 0.08 -1.82
C THR A 276 9.41 -0.33 -3.23
N TYR A 277 8.10 -0.39 -3.48
CA TYR A 277 7.52 -0.70 -4.78
C TYR A 277 6.99 0.54 -5.54
N PHE A 278 6.17 1.41 -4.94
CA PHE A 278 5.53 2.54 -5.66
C PHE A 278 6.44 3.79 -5.84
N ALA A 279 7.65 3.76 -5.27
CA ALA A 279 8.82 4.57 -5.60
C ALA A 279 9.28 4.52 -7.07
N GLN A 280 9.09 3.36 -7.69
CA GLN A 280 9.65 3.06 -9.00
C GLN A 280 8.70 3.62 -10.08
N GLN A 281 9.26 4.27 -11.10
CA GLN A 281 8.47 4.60 -12.28
C GLN A 281 7.85 3.30 -12.80
N ALA A 282 6.54 3.33 -13.08
CA ALA A 282 5.85 2.21 -13.68
C ALA A 282 6.65 1.73 -14.89
N VAL A 283 7.01 0.45 -14.90
CA VAL A 283 7.72 -0.14 -16.02
C VAL A 283 6.82 -0.01 -17.24
N GLN A 284 7.29 0.72 -18.24
CA GLN A 284 6.57 0.79 -19.50
C GLN A 284 6.67 -0.56 -20.21
N PRO A 285 5.56 -1.11 -20.72
CA PRO A 285 5.59 -2.33 -21.51
C PRO A 285 6.63 -2.20 -22.64
N THR A 286 7.46 -3.21 -22.80
CA THR A 286 8.37 -3.27 -23.95
C THR A 286 7.56 -3.52 -25.20
N GLU A 287 7.41 -2.50 -26.05
CA GLU A 287 6.77 -2.63 -27.36
C GLU A 287 7.64 -3.43 -28.33
N VAL A 288 7.04 -4.17 -29.26
CA VAL A 288 7.78 -4.82 -30.33
C VAL A 288 7.98 -3.81 -31.46
N SER A 289 9.10 -3.07 -31.43
CA SER A 289 9.39 -1.99 -32.36
C SER A 289 10.83 -2.00 -32.88
N LYS A 290 11.10 -1.21 -33.92
CA LYS A 290 12.47 -0.94 -34.41
C LYS A 290 13.33 -0.34 -33.29
N GLN A 291 12.78 0.57 -32.49
CA GLN A 291 13.47 1.18 -31.35
C GLN A 291 13.86 0.13 -30.30
N THR A 292 13.03 -0.87 -30.07
CA THR A 292 13.33 -1.98 -29.14
C THR A 292 14.51 -2.81 -29.63
N LEU A 293 14.58 -3.08 -30.93
CA LEU A 293 15.72 -3.75 -31.55
C LEU A 293 17.01 -2.92 -31.46
N ILE A 294 16.93 -1.61 -31.68
CA ILE A 294 18.08 -0.69 -31.51
C ILE A 294 18.56 -0.71 -30.06
N ALA A 295 17.64 -0.57 -29.10
CA ALA A 295 17.95 -0.59 -27.68
C ALA A 295 18.55 -1.93 -27.22
N LEU A 296 18.07 -3.05 -27.76
CA LEU A 296 18.65 -4.38 -27.53
C LEU A 296 20.05 -4.50 -28.14
N GLY A 297 20.23 -4.02 -29.38
CA GLY A 297 21.51 -4.01 -30.10
C GLY A 297 22.62 -3.29 -29.33
N SER A 298 22.27 -2.25 -28.59
CA SER A 298 23.20 -1.48 -27.74
C SER A 298 23.51 -2.10 -26.37
N LYS A 299 22.95 -3.27 -26.02
CA LYS A 299 23.21 -3.92 -24.72
C LYS A 299 24.48 -4.75 -24.74
N THR A 300 25.17 -4.80 -23.60
CA THR A 300 26.31 -5.69 -23.34
C THR A 300 25.97 -7.18 -23.55
N SER A 301 24.71 -7.57 -23.44
CA SER A 301 24.25 -8.92 -23.78
C SER A 301 24.47 -9.26 -25.26
N VAL A 302 24.27 -8.30 -26.17
CA VAL A 302 24.53 -8.51 -27.61
C VAL A 302 26.02 -8.67 -27.86
N GLU A 303 26.87 -7.84 -27.25
CA GLU A 303 28.33 -8.00 -27.32
C GLU A 303 28.80 -9.37 -26.81
N LYS A 304 28.22 -9.84 -25.69
CA LYS A 304 28.48 -11.18 -25.15
C LYS A 304 28.10 -12.28 -26.15
N HIS A 305 26.92 -12.21 -26.77
CA HIS A 305 26.48 -13.20 -27.76
C HIS A 305 27.30 -13.14 -29.05
N ILE A 306 27.74 -11.96 -29.49
CA ILE A 306 28.69 -11.80 -30.61
C ILE A 306 29.99 -12.56 -30.29
N ARG A 307 30.58 -12.33 -29.11
CA ARG A 307 31.81 -13.01 -28.68
C ARG A 307 31.62 -14.53 -28.60
N SER A 308 30.49 -15.00 -28.08
CA SER A 308 30.17 -16.43 -28.05
C SER A 308 30.02 -17.04 -29.45
N PHE A 309 29.41 -16.30 -30.38
CA PHE A 309 29.23 -16.75 -31.76
C PHE A 309 30.56 -16.83 -32.51
N LEU A 310 31.40 -15.79 -32.42
CA LEU A 310 32.74 -15.75 -32.98
C LEU A 310 33.65 -16.84 -32.38
N ALA A 311 33.54 -17.09 -31.09
CA ALA A 311 34.27 -18.14 -30.41
C ALA A 311 33.89 -19.54 -30.91
N ALA A 312 32.60 -19.79 -31.12
CA ALA A 312 32.10 -21.04 -31.68
C ALA A 312 32.56 -21.24 -33.13
N ALA A 313 32.52 -20.18 -33.95
CA ALA A 313 33.01 -20.22 -35.34
C ALA A 313 34.52 -20.49 -35.42
N ASN A 314 35.30 -19.92 -34.49
CA ASN A 314 36.76 -20.00 -34.49
C ASN A 314 37.31 -21.17 -33.63
N GLY A 315 36.47 -21.96 -32.97
CA GLY A 315 36.91 -23.02 -32.04
C GLY A 315 37.71 -22.51 -30.83
N THR A 316 37.43 -21.29 -30.37
CA THR A 316 38.16 -20.61 -29.29
C THR A 316 37.28 -20.33 -28.08
N SER A 317 37.84 -19.81 -26.98
CA SER A 317 37.03 -19.37 -25.85
C SER A 317 36.37 -18.00 -26.12
N PRO A 318 35.17 -17.70 -25.60
CA PRO A 318 34.50 -16.40 -25.74
C PRO A 318 35.33 -15.20 -25.24
N GLN A 319 36.24 -15.42 -24.30
CA GLN A 319 37.15 -14.39 -23.77
C GLN A 319 38.32 -14.11 -24.71
N SER A 320 38.65 -15.07 -25.59
CA SER A 320 39.74 -15.01 -26.56
C SER A 320 39.29 -14.46 -27.91
N ALA A 321 38.00 -14.50 -28.22
CA ALA A 321 37.43 -14.01 -29.47
C ALA A 321 37.47 -12.47 -29.51
N LYS A 322 38.30 -11.93 -30.42
CA LYS A 322 38.35 -10.51 -30.77
C LYS A 322 37.61 -10.29 -32.08
N GLY A 323 36.66 -9.36 -32.10
CA GLY A 323 35.98 -8.87 -33.29
C GLY A 323 35.66 -7.39 -33.10
N ASN A 324 36.02 -6.56 -34.08
CA ASN A 324 35.73 -5.14 -34.07
C ASN A 324 34.25 -4.95 -34.46
N ILE A 325 33.48 -4.20 -33.68
CA ILE A 325 32.04 -3.98 -33.92
C ILE A 325 31.81 -2.88 -34.99
N ASP A 326 32.88 -2.22 -35.43
CA ASP A 326 32.83 -1.05 -36.33
C ASP A 326 33.17 -1.35 -37.81
N ALA A 327 32.94 -2.56 -38.32
CA ALA A 327 33.23 -2.88 -39.73
C ALA A 327 32.07 -3.63 -40.41
N GLU A 328 30.98 -2.91 -40.66
CA GLU A 328 30.22 -2.80 -41.93
C GLU A 328 28.85 -2.14 -41.69
#